data_AF-A0A0F7FUA7-F1
#
_entry.id   AF-A0A0F7FUA7-F1
#
_cell.length_a   1.000
_cell.length_b   1.000
_cell.length_c   1.000
_cell.angle_alpha   90.00
_cell.angle_beta   90.00
_cell.angle_gamma   90.00
#
_symmetry.space_group_name_H-M   'P 1'
#
loop_
_entity.id
_entity.type
_entity.pdbx_description
1 polymer ?
#
loop_
_entity_poly.entity_id
_entity_poly.type
_entity_poly.pdbx_seq_one_letter_code
_entity_poly.pdbx_strand_id
1 'polypeptide(L)'
;MAGTATLGLPDRPESVRSARDFTRSTLRFWRLSEQFDSVSLVVSELVTNALRYGDPAIELELVRGSRRLVCAVRDASATAPCRTEADPGAESGRGLHLVECFSDGWGWRHQTESGGKVVWAVFRI
;
A
#
# COMPACT_ATOMS: atom_id res chain seq x y z
N MET A 1 -20.94 -4.93 -3.51
CA MET A 1 -20.80 -4.32 -2.18
C MET A 1 -19.62 -3.37 -2.25
N ALA A 2 -19.85 -2.06 -2.16
CA ALA A 2 -18.76 -1.10 -1.99
C ALA A 2 -18.39 -1.04 -0.51
N GLY A 3 -17.12 -0.82 -0.19
CA GLY A 3 -16.67 -0.73 1.20
C GLY A 3 -15.31 -0.07 1.30
N THR A 4 -15.08 0.64 2.40
CA THR A 4 -13.79 1.25 2.74
C THR A 4 -13.38 0.79 4.13
N ALA A 5 -12.10 0.52 4.31
CA ALA A 5 -11.51 0.23 5.61
C ALA A 5 -10.16 0.94 5.73
N THR A 6 -9.92 1.61 6.84
CA THR A 6 -8.67 2.35 7.10
C THR A 6 -7.96 1.84 8.34
N LEU A 7 -6.63 1.98 8.36
CA LEU A 7 -5.77 1.66 9.49
C LEU A 7 -4.65 2.70 9.61
N GLY A 8 -4.58 3.38 10.75
CA GLY A 8 -3.41 4.19 11.11
C GLY A 8 -2.21 3.31 11.48
N LEU A 9 -1.05 3.64 10.96
CA LEU A 9 0.20 2.89 11.10
C LEU A 9 1.25 3.76 11.79
N PRO A 10 1.59 3.48 13.05
CA PRO A 10 2.70 4.18 13.72
C PRO A 10 4.02 3.96 13.00
N ASP A 11 4.98 4.88 13.15
CA ASP A 11 6.31 4.78 12.56
C ASP A 11 7.18 3.75 13.31
N ARG A 12 6.91 2.46 13.07
CA ARG A 12 7.62 1.33 13.66
C ARG A 12 7.57 0.12 12.73
N PRO A 13 8.61 -0.75 12.72
CA PRO A 13 8.67 -1.88 11.80
C PRO A 13 7.50 -2.87 11.89
N GLU A 14 6.87 -3.01 13.06
CA GLU A 14 5.73 -3.94 13.24
C GLU A 14 4.49 -3.48 12.47
N SER A 15 4.42 -2.21 12.04
CA SER A 15 3.32 -1.68 11.24
C SER A 15 3.13 -2.42 9.92
N VAL A 16 4.19 -3.00 9.35
CA VAL A 16 4.08 -3.88 8.17
C VAL A 16 3.30 -5.16 8.49
N ARG A 17 3.51 -5.74 9.67
CA ARG A 17 2.72 -6.90 10.12
C ARG A 17 1.27 -6.50 10.37
N SER A 18 1.04 -5.39 11.08
CA SER A 18 -0.32 -4.88 11.34
C SER A 18 -1.09 -4.59 10.04
N ALA A 19 -0.43 -4.01 9.04
CA ALA A 19 -1.00 -3.78 7.72
C ALA A 19 -1.43 -5.09 7.04
N ARG A 20 -0.58 -6.13 7.04
CA ARG A 20 -0.92 -7.44 6.46
C ARG A 20 -2.10 -8.11 7.17
N ASP A 21 -2.12 -8.09 8.50
CA ASP A 21 -3.18 -8.72 9.30
C ASP A 21 -4.53 -8.01 9.09
N PHE A 22 -4.50 -6.69 8.98
CA PHE A 22 -5.65 -5.87 8.62
C PHE A 22 -6.15 -6.16 7.21
N THR A 23 -5.25 -6.23 6.22
CA THR A 23 -5.59 -6.63 4.86
C THR A 23 -6.23 -8.02 4.80
N ARG A 24 -5.66 -9.01 5.52
CA ARG A 24 -6.23 -10.36 5.61
C ARG A 24 -7.67 -10.34 6.12
N SER A 25 -7.87 -9.65 7.23
CA SER A 25 -9.17 -9.58 7.90
C SER A 25 -10.22 -8.89 7.03
N THR A 26 -9.83 -7.77 6.40
CA THR A 26 -10.70 -6.99 5.50
C THR A 26 -11.07 -7.79 4.25
N LEU A 27 -10.11 -8.41 3.57
CA LEU A 27 -10.38 -9.21 2.37
C LEU A 27 -11.26 -10.42 2.69
N ARG A 28 -11.04 -11.09 3.83
CA ARG A 28 -11.90 -12.19 4.29
C ARG A 28 -13.33 -11.71 4.52
N PHE A 29 -13.52 -10.59 5.20
CA PHE A 29 -14.83 -9.99 5.43
C PHE A 29 -15.53 -9.63 4.11
N TRP A 30 -14.77 -9.15 3.13
CA TRP A 30 -15.25 -8.83 1.79
C TRP A 30 -15.40 -10.05 0.87
N ARG A 31 -15.06 -11.27 1.31
CA ARG A 31 -15.06 -12.48 0.49
C ARG A 31 -14.14 -12.36 -0.75
N LEU A 32 -12.97 -11.77 -0.56
CA LEU A 32 -11.90 -11.58 -1.55
C LEU A 32 -10.61 -12.28 -1.11
N SER A 33 -10.73 -13.38 -0.35
CA SER A 33 -9.58 -14.08 0.25
C SER A 33 -8.58 -14.60 -0.79
N GLU A 34 -9.04 -14.89 -2.01
CA GLU A 34 -8.20 -15.34 -3.13
C GLU A 34 -7.19 -14.28 -3.59
N GLN A 35 -7.48 -12.99 -3.36
CA GLN A 35 -6.57 -11.90 -3.72
C GLN A 35 -5.51 -11.63 -2.63
N PHE A 36 -5.56 -12.35 -1.51
CA PHE A 36 -4.75 -12.02 -0.34
C PHE A 36 -3.24 -12.04 -0.63
N ASP A 37 -2.74 -13.02 -1.39
CA ASP A 37 -1.30 -13.16 -1.59
C ASP A 37 -0.72 -11.94 -2.33
N SER A 38 -1.28 -11.58 -3.49
CA SER A 38 -0.86 -10.40 -4.26
C SER A 38 -1.09 -9.10 -3.50
N VAL A 39 -2.27 -8.93 -2.90
CA VAL A 39 -2.62 -7.68 -2.21
C VAL A 39 -1.75 -7.47 -0.96
N SER A 40 -1.49 -8.52 -0.18
CA SER A 40 -0.69 -8.42 1.04
C SER A 40 0.78 -8.12 0.74
N LEU A 41 1.32 -8.65 -0.36
CA LEU A 41 2.65 -8.33 -0.84
C LEU A 41 2.74 -6.85 -1.21
N VAL A 42 1.85 -6.37 -2.07
CA VAL A 42 1.82 -4.95 -2.48
C VAL A 42 1.63 -4.01 -1.30
N VAL A 43 0.71 -4.32 -0.38
CA VAL A 43 0.51 -3.54 0.85
C VAL A 43 1.79 -3.48 1.68
N SER A 44 2.51 -4.60 1.80
CA SER A 44 3.77 -4.64 2.56
C SER A 44 4.83 -3.74 1.94
N GLU A 45 4.96 -3.75 0.61
CA GLU A 45 5.91 -2.88 -0.10
C GLU A 45 5.53 -1.40 0.00
N LEU A 46 4.25 -1.06 -0.16
CA LEU A 46 3.79 0.34 -0.03
C LEU A 46 3.99 0.88 1.39
N VAL A 47 3.63 0.10 2.42
CA VAL A 47 3.83 0.50 3.83
C VAL A 47 5.31 0.57 4.17
N THR A 48 6.13 -0.36 3.70
CA THR A 48 7.59 -0.31 3.89
C THR A 48 8.20 0.92 3.24
N ASN A 49 7.74 1.29 2.04
CA ASN A 49 8.19 2.50 1.38
C ASN A 49 7.78 3.77 2.15
N ALA A 50 6.56 3.82 2.69
CA ALA A 50 6.11 4.94 3.52
C ALA A 50 6.92 5.04 4.83
N LEU A 51 7.20 3.93 5.51
CA LEU A 51 8.01 3.91 6.73
C LEU A 51 9.48 4.31 6.49
N ARG A 52 10.05 3.99 5.32
CA ARG A 52 11.46 4.28 5.01
C ARG A 52 11.70 5.65 4.41
N TYR A 53 10.77 6.12 3.59
CA TYR A 53 10.95 7.29 2.71
C TYR A 53 9.78 8.29 2.78
N GLY A 54 8.77 8.01 3.59
CA GLY A 54 7.68 8.95 3.88
C GLY A 54 7.92 9.68 5.20
N ASP A 55 6.92 10.43 5.61
CA ASP A 55 6.88 11.11 6.91
C ASP A 55 5.80 10.46 7.81
N PRO A 56 5.83 10.69 9.13
CA PRO A 56 4.84 10.14 10.06
C PRO A 56 3.37 10.46 9.72
N ALA A 57 2.44 9.87 10.48
CA ALA A 57 1.00 9.84 10.19
C ALA A 57 0.64 8.99 8.96
N ILE A 58 1.24 7.80 8.89
CA ILE A 58 0.99 6.83 7.82
C ILE A 58 -0.40 6.20 8.00
N GLU A 59 -1.17 6.11 6.92
CA GLU A 59 -2.48 5.46 6.91
C GLU A 59 -2.60 4.50 5.72
N LEU A 60 -3.05 3.28 5.99
CA LEU A 60 -3.47 2.32 4.95
C LEU A 60 -4.98 2.41 4.76
N GLU A 61 -5.41 2.58 3.52
CA GLU A 61 -6.81 2.59 3.11
C GLU A 61 -7.06 1.49 2.06
N LEU A 62 -8.05 0.64 2.31
CA LEU A 62 -8.56 -0.34 1.36
C LEU A 62 -9.93 0.13 0.87
N VAL A 63 -10.12 0.23 -0.44
CA VAL A 63 -11.39 0.64 -1.05
C VAL A 63 -11.84 -0.42 -2.04
N ARG A 64 -12.99 -1.04 -1.76
CA ARG A 64 -13.65 -1.98 -2.65
C ARG A 64 -14.72 -1.26 -3.47
N GLY A 65 -14.55 -1.27 -4.78
CA GLY A 65 -15.57 -0.96 -5.77
C GLY A 65 -16.31 -2.20 -6.26
N SER A 66 -17.06 -2.07 -7.35
CA SER A 66 -17.81 -3.17 -7.96
C SER A 66 -16.94 -4.20 -8.69
N ARG A 67 -15.80 -3.77 -9.26
CA ARG A 67 -14.88 -4.61 -10.06
C ARG A 67 -13.40 -4.37 -9.74
N ARG A 68 -13.12 -3.53 -8.76
CA ARG A 68 -11.77 -3.12 -8.40
C ARG A 68 -11.61 -3.02 -6.90
N LEU A 69 -10.45 -3.42 -6.42
CA LEU A 69 -9.94 -3.13 -5.10
C LEU A 69 -8.79 -2.14 -5.25
N VAL A 70 -8.79 -1.08 -4.46
CA VAL A 70 -7.69 -0.11 -4.37
C VAL A 70 -7.07 -0.22 -2.98
N CYS A 71 -5.75 -0.31 -2.93
CA CYS A 71 -4.97 -0.20 -1.70
C CYS A 71 -4.18 1.09 -1.79
N ALA A 72 -4.39 2.00 -0.85
CA ALA A 72 -3.72 3.29 -0.80
C ALA A 72 -2.96 3.44 0.52
N VAL A 73 -1.73 3.92 0.46
CA VAL A 73 -0.95 4.32 1.63
C VAL A 73 -0.72 5.82 1.55
N ARG A 74 -1.09 6.52 2.61
CA ARG A 74 -0.90 7.96 2.78
C ARG A 74 0.21 8.19 3.78
N ASP A 75 0.99 9.24 3.57
CA ASP A 75 1.97 9.74 4.52
C ASP A 75 2.14 11.26 4.34
N ALA A 76 2.71 11.94 5.34
CA ALA A 76 2.81 13.40 5.36
C ALA A 76 3.87 13.98 4.41
N SER A 77 4.63 13.13 3.70
CA SER A 77 5.71 13.58 2.84
C SER A 77 5.21 14.14 1.52
N ALA A 78 5.78 15.25 1.10
CA ALA A 78 5.62 15.77 -0.26
C ALA A 78 6.58 15.11 -1.26
N THR A 79 7.44 14.18 -0.87
CA THR A 79 8.43 13.61 -1.80
C THR A 79 7.83 12.45 -2.59
N ALA A 80 8.08 12.36 -3.90
CA ALA A 80 7.69 11.20 -4.70
C ALA A 80 8.11 9.85 -4.06
N PRO A 81 7.36 8.76 -4.26
CA PRO A 81 7.75 7.46 -3.74
C PRO A 81 9.09 7.02 -4.35
N CYS A 82 9.94 6.41 -3.52
CA CYS A 82 11.31 6.10 -3.90
C CYS A 82 11.35 4.88 -4.82
N ARG A 83 11.58 5.11 -6.12
CA ARG A 83 12.00 4.05 -7.06
C ARG A 83 13.51 3.88 -6.93
N THR A 84 13.96 3.04 -6.00
CA THR A 84 15.36 2.60 -5.99
C THR A 84 15.52 1.48 -7.00
N GLU A 85 16.50 1.54 -7.90
CA GLU A 85 16.85 0.38 -8.72
C GLU A 85 17.47 -0.68 -7.81
N ALA A 86 16.97 -1.91 -7.89
CA ALA A 86 17.53 -3.00 -7.11
C ALA A 86 18.94 -3.34 -7.64
N ASP A 87 19.95 -3.18 -6.80
CA ASP A 87 21.26 -3.78 -7.04
C ASP A 87 21.05 -5.31 -7.15
N PRO A 88 21.58 -6.00 -8.18
CA PRO A 88 21.34 -7.44 -8.41
C PRO A 88 21.62 -8.33 -7.19
N GLY A 89 22.48 -7.89 -6.26
CA GLY A 89 22.78 -8.59 -5.00
C GLY A 89 22.02 -8.12 -3.76
N ALA A 90 21.22 -7.06 -3.84
CA ALA A 90 20.50 -6.50 -2.69
C ALA A 90 19.03 -6.95 -2.66
N GLU A 91 18.55 -7.37 -1.48
CA GLU A 91 17.12 -7.58 -1.22
C GLU A 91 16.35 -6.24 -1.14
N SER A 92 17.04 -5.12 -0.91
CA SER A 92 16.46 -3.78 -0.84
C SER A 92 16.36 -3.12 -2.22
N GLY A 93 15.24 -2.45 -2.51
CA GLY A 93 15.05 -1.62 -3.71
C GLY A 93 14.00 -2.16 -4.69
N ARG A 94 13.54 -3.41 -4.54
CA ARG A 94 12.54 -4.00 -5.45
C ARG A 94 11.09 -3.57 -5.17
N GLY A 95 10.84 -2.76 -4.15
CA GLY A 95 9.48 -2.55 -3.64
C GLY A 95 8.48 -2.08 -4.69
N LEU A 96 8.75 -0.97 -5.39
CA LEU A 96 7.84 -0.49 -6.44
C LEU A 96 7.85 -1.37 -7.71
N HIS A 97 8.92 -2.13 -7.95
CA HIS A 97 8.92 -3.14 -9.02
C HIS A 97 7.98 -4.29 -8.69
N LEU A 98 7.96 -4.76 -7.45
CA LEU A 98 7.00 -5.76 -6.98
C LEU A 98 5.56 -5.21 -7.03
N VAL A 99 5.35 -3.95 -6.65
CA VAL A 99 4.04 -3.28 -6.81
C VAL A 99 3.58 -3.29 -8.28
N GLU A 100 4.48 -2.97 -9.21
CA GLU A 100 4.20 -3.03 -10.66
C GLU A 100 3.84 -4.46 -11.12
N CYS A 101 4.61 -5.47 -10.71
CA CYS A 101 4.40 -6.85 -11.18
C CYS A 101 3.14 -7.52 -10.61
N PHE A 102 2.71 -7.16 -9.41
CA PHE A 102 1.64 -7.85 -8.70
C PHE A 102 0.31 -7.08 -8.65
N SER A 103 0.23 -5.87 -9.22
CA SER A 103 -1.01 -5.10 -9.34
C SER A 103 -1.42 -4.92 -10.80
N ASP A 104 -2.70 -4.62 -11.06
CA ASP A 104 -3.17 -4.24 -12.42
C ASP A 104 -2.77 -2.80 -12.78
N GLY A 105 -2.21 -2.05 -11.84
CA GLY A 105 -1.71 -0.71 -12.02
C GLY A 105 -1.56 0.03 -10.69
N TRP A 106 -0.63 0.97 -10.65
CA TRP A 106 -0.36 1.77 -9.46
C TRP A 106 -0.03 3.22 -9.84
N GLY A 107 -0.02 4.09 -8.85
CA GLY A 107 0.35 5.49 -9.03
C GLY A 107 0.59 6.19 -7.71
N TRP A 108 0.92 7.47 -7.79
CA TRP A 108 1.03 8.34 -6.63
C TRP A 108 0.62 9.77 -6.97
N ARG A 109 0.23 10.55 -5.96
CA ARG A 109 -0.15 11.96 -6.10
C ARG A 109 0.11 12.71 -4.81
N HIS A 110 0.42 13.98 -4.94
CA HIS A 110 0.40 14.91 -3.81
C HIS A 110 -1.04 15.19 -3.37
N GLN A 111 -1.23 15.42 -2.08
CA GLN A 111 -2.46 15.98 -1.53
C GLN A 111 -2.29 17.49 -1.36
N THR A 112 -3.03 18.27 -2.13
CA THR A 112 -2.90 19.73 -2.18
C THR A 112 -3.49 20.44 -0.95
N GLU A 113 -4.54 19.89 -0.34
CA GLU A 113 -5.27 20.56 0.76
C GLU A 113 -4.76 20.18 2.15
N SER A 114 -4.40 18.91 2.36
CA SER A 114 -3.93 18.36 3.64
C SER A 114 -2.42 18.24 3.74
N GLY A 115 -1.70 18.46 2.64
CA GLY A 115 -0.28 18.11 2.54
C GLY A 115 -0.05 16.60 2.45
N GLY A 116 1.19 16.23 2.14
CA GLY A 116 1.60 14.83 2.01
C GLY A 116 1.31 14.20 0.65
N LYS A 117 1.39 12.88 0.60
CA LYS A 117 1.20 12.08 -0.61
C LYS A 117 0.31 10.88 -0.37
N VAL A 118 -0.19 10.33 -1.47
CA VAL A 118 -0.83 9.01 -1.50
C VAL A 118 -0.16 8.20 -2.58
N VAL A 119 0.24 6.97 -2.26
CA VAL A 119 0.66 5.94 -3.20
C VAL A 119 -0.41 4.87 -3.21
N TRP A 120 -0.87 4.44 -4.39
CA TRP A 120 -1.95 3.45 -4.49
C TRP A 120 -1.64 2.38 -5.54
N ALA A 121 -2.24 1.21 -5.33
CA ALA A 121 -2.26 0.10 -6.28
C ALA A 121 -3.69 -0.42 -6.47
N VAL A 122 -3.99 -0.94 -7.66
CA VAL A 122 -5.32 -1.38 -8.07
C VAL A 122 -5.29 -2.84 -8.49
N PHE A 123 -6.33 -3.58 -8.11
CA PHE A 123 -6.55 -4.98 -8.44
C PHE A 123 -7.96 -5.15 -9.01
N ARG A 124 -8.12 -5.94 -10.07
CA ARG A 124 -9.41 -6.39 -10.58
C ARG A 124 -9.96 -7.48 -9.66
N ILE A 125 -11.25 -7.40 -9.38
CA ILE A 125 -12.01 -8.33 -8.53
C ILE A 125 -13.37 -8.62 -9.16
#